data_AF-A0A366DWI9-F1
#
_entry.id   AF-A0A366DWI9-F1
#
_cell.length_a   1.000
_cell.length_b   1.000
_cell.length_c   1.000
_cell.angle_alpha   90.00
_cell.angle_beta   90.00
_cell.angle_gamma   90.00
#
_symmetry.space_group_name_H-M   'P 1'
#
loop_
_entity.id
_entity.type
_entity.pdbx_description
1 polymer ?
#
loop_
_entity_poly.entity_id
_entity_poly.type
_entity_poly.pdbx_seq_one_letter_code
_entity_poly.pdbx_strand_id
1 'polypeptide(L)' 'MWDKEVTPSDELRTWFHHDPAADFAEFTRRYEAELTGPRQREGLRHLRALAGDAPVTLLTASKDPAHSHVAVLLEHVREA' A
#
# COMPACT_ATOMS: atom_id res chain seq x y z
N MET A 1 0.72 2.32 -15.55
CA MET A 1 -0.62 1.77 -15.26
C MET A 1 -0.62 1.42 -13.78
N TRP A 2 -1.67 1.76 -13.02
CA TRP A 2 -1.72 1.50 -11.56
C TRP A 2 -1.99 0.02 -11.30
N ASP A 3 -1.10 -0.64 -10.57
CA ASP A 3 -1.22 -2.07 -10.28
C ASP A 3 -2.18 -2.28 -9.11
N LYS A 4 -3.37 -2.83 -9.41
CA LYS A 4 -4.40 -3.06 -8.39
C LYS A 4 -3.98 -4.13 -7.39
N GLU A 5 -3.05 -5.01 -7.78
CA GLU A 5 -2.58 -6.08 -6.90
C GLU A 5 -1.89 -5.52 -5.66
N VAL A 6 -1.21 -4.37 -5.75
CA VAL A 6 -0.59 -3.77 -4.56
C VAL A 6 -1.55 -2.96 -3.71
N THR A 7 -2.81 -2.77 -4.11
CA THR A 7 -3.76 -1.99 -3.29
C THR A 7 -4.34 -2.83 -2.15
N PRO A 8 -4.68 -2.22 -1.00
CA PRO A 8 -5.36 -2.93 0.07
C PRO A 8 -6.71 -3.46 -0.42
N SER A 9 -7.15 -4.58 0.14
CA SER A 9 -8.47 -5.13 -0.16
C SER A 9 -9.60 -4.14 0.17
N ASP A 10 -10.73 -4.28 -0.52
CA ASP A 10 -11.91 -3.45 -0.23
C ASP A 10 -12.44 -3.64 1.20
N GLU A 11 -12.31 -4.85 1.74
CA GLU A 11 -12.66 -5.15 3.14
C GLU A 11 -11.76 -4.38 4.11
N LEU A 12 -10.44 -4.45 3.91
CA LEU A 12 -9.48 -3.76 4.77
C LEU A 12 -9.62 -2.24 4.69
N ARG A 13 -9.84 -1.71 3.48
CA ARG A 13 -10.09 -0.29 3.24
C ARG A 13 -11.38 0.18 3.91
N THR A 14 -12.46 -0.59 3.81
CA THR A 14 -13.74 -0.26 4.45
C THR A 14 -13.59 -0.26 5.96
N TRP A 15 -12.96 -1.29 6.52
CA TRP A 15 -12.71 -1.39 7.95
C TRP A 15 -11.93 -0.17 8.48
N PHE A 16 -10.81 0.18 7.84
CA PHE A 16 -9.98 1.31 8.30
C PHE A 16 -10.69 2.67 8.24
N HIS A 17 -11.62 2.85 7.29
CA HIS A 17 -12.34 4.11 7.16
C HIS A 17 -13.62 4.20 7.99
N HIS A 18 -14.23 3.07 8.36
CA HIS A 18 -15.55 3.05 9.00
C HIS A 18 -15.50 2.71 10.48
N ASP A 19 -14.45 2.01 10.93
CA ASP A 19 -14.31 1.61 12.33
C ASP A 19 -13.56 2.71 13.11
N PRO A 20 -14.19 3.40 14.08
CA PRO A 20 -13.53 4.42 14.89
C PRO A 20 -12.45 3.86 15.82
N ALA A 21 -12.42 2.54 16.04
CA ALA A 21 -11.36 1.85 16.77
C ALA A 21 -10.23 1.36 15.86
N ALA A 22 -10.34 1.52 14.53
CA ALA A 22 -9.28 1.13 13.61
C ALA A 22 -8.03 2.00 13.84
N ASP A 23 -6.94 1.34 14.21
CA ASP A 23 -5.64 1.96 14.38
C ASP A 23 -4.77 1.77 13.14
N PHE A 24 -3.96 2.79 12.81
CA PHE A 24 -3.11 2.77 11.63
C PHE A 24 -2.00 1.70 11.70
N ALA A 25 -1.48 1.39 12.89
CA ALA A 25 -0.50 0.31 13.04
C ALA A 25 -1.13 -1.06 12.76
N GLU A 26 -2.40 -1.25 13.17
CA GLU A 26 -3.10 -2.50 12.89
C GLU A 26 -3.49 -2.63 11.41
N PHE A 27 -3.91 -1.51 10.80
CA PHE A 27 -4.09 -1.42 9.35
C PHE A 27 -2.81 -1.81 8.61
N THR A 28 -1.66 -1.25 9.00
CA THR A 28 -0.36 -1.53 8.40
C THR A 28 -0.05 -3.02 8.50
N ARG A 29 -0.16 -3.63 9.69
CA ARG A 29 0.08 -5.06 9.90
C ARG A 29 -0.79 -5.94 9.00
N ARG A 30 -2.09 -5.62 8.88
CA ARG A 30 -3.02 -6.37 8.04
C ARG A 30 -2.68 -6.20 6.55
N TYR A 31 -2.38 -4.98 6.13
CA TYR A 31 -2.05 -4.68 4.75
C TYR A 31 -0.74 -5.36 4.32
N GLU A 32 0.29 -5.33 5.17
CA GLU A 32 1.54 -6.06 4.92
C GLU A 32 1.31 -7.57 4.76
N ALA A 33 0.40 -8.14 5.56
CA ALA A 33 0.00 -9.53 5.40
C ALA A 33 -0.64 -9.79 4.01
N GLU A 34 -1.49 -8.88 3.52
CA GLU A 34 -2.06 -8.96 2.16
C GLU A 34 -0.96 -8.88 1.08
N LEU A 35 0.03 -8.02 1.30
CA LEU A 35 1.17 -7.84 0.39
C LEU A 35 2.07 -9.08 0.26
N THR A 36 1.98 -10.03 1.20
CA THR A 36 2.73 -11.28 1.12
C THR A 36 2.20 -12.26 0.07
N GLY A 37 1.03 -12.02 -0.53
CA GLY A 37 0.47 -12.89 -1.56
C GLY A 37 1.30 -12.94 -2.86
N PRO A 38 1.23 -14.02 -3.65
CA PRO A 38 2.11 -14.21 -4.82
C PRO A 38 1.97 -13.11 -5.88
N ARG A 39 0.75 -12.65 -6.15
CA ARG A 39 0.47 -11.57 -7.12
C ARG A 39 0.86 -10.20 -6.58
N GLN A 40 0.62 -9.96 -5.30
CA GLN A 40 1.01 -8.74 -4.60
C GLN A 40 2.53 -8.55 -4.60
N ARG A 41 3.28 -9.62 -4.31
CA ARG A 41 4.74 -9.63 -4.40
C ARG A 41 5.26 -9.40 -5.82
N GLU A 42 4.51 -9.81 -6.84
CA GLU A 42 4.86 -9.50 -8.23
C GLU A 42 4.65 -8.02 -8.53
N GLY A 43 3.49 -7.46 -8.16
CA GLY A 43 3.21 -6.03 -8.30
C GLY A 43 4.21 -5.16 -7.54
N LEU A 44 4.59 -5.54 -6.31
CA LEU A 44 5.63 -4.84 -5.53
C LEU A 44 7.00 -4.90 -6.21
N ARG A 45 7.39 -6.06 -6.76
CA ARG A 45 8.64 -6.19 -7.51
C ARG A 45 8.65 -5.29 -8.76
N HIS A 46 7.53 -5.22 -9.47
CA HIS A 46 7.38 -4.34 -10.62
C HIS A 46 7.49 -2.86 -10.22
N LEU A 47 6.80 -2.45 -9.15
CA LEU A 47 6.89 -1.09 -8.61
C LEU A 47 8.31 -0.70 -8.18
N ARG A 48 9.02 -1.60 -7.50
CA ARG A 48 10.44 -1.40 -7.13
C ARG A 48 11.33 -1.26 -8.35
N ALA A 49 11.12 -2.09 -9.37
CA ALA A 49 11.89 -1.99 -10.62
C ALA A 49 11.67 -0.64 -11.32
N LEU A 50 10.43 -0.14 -11.35
CA LEU A 50 10.13 1.19 -11.90
C LEU A 50 10.79 2.31 -11.09
N ALA A 51 10.77 2.20 -9.75
CA ALA A 51 11.39 3.18 -8.85
C ALA A 51 12.92 3.21 -8.93
N GLY A 52 13.55 2.09 -9.31
CA GLY A 52 14.99 2.02 -9.55
C GLY A 52 15.44 2.65 -10.87
N ASP A 53 14.57 2.69 -11.88
CA ASP A 53 14.86 3.25 -13.20
C ASP A 53 14.58 4.77 -13.27
N ALA A 54 13.50 5.23 -12.63
CA ALA A 54 13.08 6.63 -12.65
C ALA A 54 12.26 7.02 -11.41
N PRO A 55 12.12 8.33 -11.12
CA PRO A 55 11.26 8.79 -10.04
C PRO A 55 9.81 8.32 -10.21
N VAL A 56 9.29 7.58 -9.24
CA VAL A 56 7.89 7.14 -9.20
C VAL A 56 7.09 8.07 -8.29
N THR A 57 5.96 8.57 -8.80
CA THR A 57 4.98 9.35 -8.02
C THR A 57 3.78 8.49 -7.67
N LEU A 58 3.54 8.27 -6.38
CA LEU A 58 2.33 7.61 -5.90
C LEU A 58 1.21 8.63 -5.74
N LEU A 59 0.09 8.42 -6.43
CA LEU A 59 -1.09 9.27 -6.34
C LEU A 59 -2.10 8.68 -5.37
N THR A 60 -2.69 9.51 -4.53
CA THR A 60 -3.72 9.10 -3.56
C THR A 60 -4.86 10.10 -3.48
N ALA A 61 -6.06 9.60 -3.24
CA ALA A 61 -7.23 10.41 -2.89
C ALA A 61 -7.38 10.57 -1.36
N SER A 62 -6.49 9.98 -0.55
CA SER A 62 -6.52 10.13 0.89
C SER A 62 -6.25 11.59 1.29
N LYS A 63 -7.08 12.11 2.20
CA LYS A 63 -6.88 13.45 2.79
C LYS A 63 -5.67 13.50 3.72
N ASP A 64 -5.28 12.35 4.26
CA ASP A 64 -4.06 12.17 5.04
C ASP A 64 -3.21 11.08 4.37
N PRO A 65 -2.24 11.46 3.52
CA PRO A 65 -1.37 10.50 2.87
C PRO A 65 -0.44 9.77 3.85
N ALA A 66 -0.04 10.43 4.95
CA ALA A 66 0.90 9.89 5.93
C ALA A 66 0.28 8.74 6.74
N HIS A 67 -1.03 8.80 6.98
CA HIS A 67 -1.80 7.72 7.62
C HIS A 67 -2.69 6.99 6.60
N SER A 68 -2.10 6.58 5.48
CA SER A 68 -2.80 5.81 4.45
C SER A 68 -1.97 4.64 3.93
N HIS A 69 -2.62 3.77 3.16
CA HIS A 69 -1.94 2.68 2.44
C HIS A 69 -0.77 3.15 1.58
N VAL A 70 -0.78 4.40 1.09
CA VAL A 70 0.31 4.95 0.30
C VAL A 70 1.58 5.14 1.12
N ALA A 71 1.47 5.50 2.41
CA ALA A 71 2.64 5.56 3.27
C ALA A 71 3.29 4.19 3.44
N VAL A 72 2.48 3.14 3.65
CA VAL A 72 2.98 1.76 3.75
C VAL A 72 3.65 1.33 2.44
N LEU A 73 2.99 1.55 1.29
CA LEU A 73 3.58 1.25 -0.02
C LEU A 73 4.89 2.00 -0.27
N LEU A 74 4.96 3.28 0.13
CA LEU A 74 6.14 4.10 -0.05
C LEU A 74 7.34 3.53 0.71
N GLU A 75 7.16 3.09 1.95
CA GLU A 75 8.22 2.43 2.72
C GLU A 75 8.66 1.13 2.03
N HIS A 76 7.70 0.29 1.62
CA HIS A 76 7.99 -0.96 0.90
C HIS A 76 8.71 -0.74 -0.44
N VAL A 77 8.56 0.41 -1.08
CA VAL A 77 9.26 0.77 -2.33
C VAL A 77 10.65 1.37 -2.04
N ARG A 78 10.81 2.08 -0.92
CA ARG A 78 12.07 2.74 -0.52
C ARG A 78 13.08 1.82 0.14
N GLU A 79 12.65 0.77 0.82
CA GLU A 79 13.54 -0.21 1.49
C GLU A 79 14.30 -1.14 0.51
N ALA A 80 14.47 -0.73 -0.76
CA ALA A 80 15.14 -1.48 -1.82
C ALA A 80 16.55 -0.93 -2.12
#